data_AF-A0A183EN18-F1
#
_entry.id   AF-A0A183EN18-F1
#
_cell.length_a   1.000
_cell.length_b   1.000
_cell.length_c   1.000
_cell.angle_alpha   90.00
_cell.angle_beta   90.00
_cell.angle_gamma   90.00
#
_symmetry.space_group_name_H-M   'P 1'
#
loop_
_entity.id
_entity.type
_entity.pdbx_description
1 polymer ?
#
loop_
_entity_poly.entity_id
_entity_poly.type
_entity_poly.pdbx_seq_one_letter_code
_entity_poly.pdbx_strand_id
1 'polypeptide(L)'
;MVNDYNVLMKDLPLNELMAATDMDGIRNALANIFTHMRKLRNTKYPTGRALRFVEAISKDVFTQMLKVLGTRRLMNIPMADFDNLMTQCFAVFSTWNDEYDKLATLMRELSKKKRDEQLKLTWRLNPRHKKLENRLDQMRVFRR
;
A
#
# COMPACT_ATOMS: atom_id res chain seq x y z
N MET A 1 1.45 29.15 -1.31
CA MET A 1 0.61 28.08 -1.92
C MET A 1 1.39 26.80 -2.26
N VAL A 2 2.72 26.83 -2.48
CA VAL A 2 3.53 25.61 -2.76
C VAL A 2 4.19 25.02 -1.51
N ASN A 3 4.61 25.88 -0.56
CA ASN A 3 5.31 25.45 0.67
C ASN A 3 4.48 24.51 1.58
N ASP A 4 3.14 24.61 1.56
CA ASP A 4 2.27 23.74 2.36
C ASP A 4 2.26 22.28 1.86
N TYR A 5 2.57 22.04 0.58
CA TYR A 5 2.69 20.69 0.03
C TYR A 5 4.10 20.12 0.20
N ASN A 6 5.11 20.97 0.35
CA ASN A 6 6.50 20.54 0.57
C ASN A 6 6.63 19.72 1.85
N VAL A 7 5.84 19.97 2.90
CA VAL A 7 5.87 19.18 4.14
C VAL A 7 5.50 17.70 3.90
N LEU A 8 4.65 17.43 2.91
CA LEU A 8 4.24 16.07 2.55
C LEU A 8 5.13 15.47 1.45
N MET A 9 5.49 16.27 0.44
CA MET A 9 6.20 15.80 -0.75
C MET A 9 7.72 15.72 -0.56
N LYS A 10 8.28 16.49 0.38
CA LYS A 10 9.71 16.44 0.69
C LYS A 10 10.02 15.16 1.47
N ASP A 11 11.07 14.47 1.05
CA ASP A 11 11.62 13.26 1.69
C ASP A 11 10.65 12.08 1.80
N LEU A 12 9.71 11.94 0.85
CA LEU A 12 8.82 10.78 0.83
C LEU A 12 9.62 9.50 0.45
N PRO A 13 9.59 8.43 1.27
CA PRO A 13 10.43 7.25 1.09
C PRO A 13 9.89 6.28 0.01
N LEU A 14 9.61 6.78 -1.21
CA LEU A 14 9.19 5.93 -2.33
C LEU A 14 10.33 5.08 -2.89
N ASN A 15 11.56 5.57 -2.78
CA ASN A 15 12.74 4.87 -3.29
C ASN A 15 12.97 3.54 -2.55
N GLU A 16 12.62 3.46 -1.26
CA GLU A 16 12.71 2.23 -0.48
C GLU A 16 11.81 1.14 -1.05
N LEU A 17 10.59 1.49 -1.47
CA LEU A 17 9.67 0.55 -2.11
C LEU A 17 10.20 0.10 -3.47
N MET A 18 10.78 1.02 -4.25
CA MET A 18 11.31 0.70 -5.58
C MET A 18 12.59 -0.14 -5.55
N ALA A 19 13.39 0.01 -4.50
CA ALA A 19 14.64 -0.69 -4.29
C ALA A 19 14.48 -2.04 -3.56
N ALA A 20 13.32 -2.30 -2.94
CA ALA A 20 13.08 -3.53 -2.18
C ALA A 20 13.23 -4.79 -3.06
N THR A 21 14.03 -5.74 -2.58
CA THR A 21 14.32 -7.02 -3.25
C THR A 21 13.61 -8.22 -2.64
N ASP A 22 12.96 -8.04 -1.49
CA ASP A 22 12.25 -9.06 -0.73
C ASP A 22 10.91 -8.54 -0.19
N MET A 23 10.10 -9.45 0.37
CA MET A 23 8.77 -9.13 0.88
C MET A 23 8.83 -8.30 2.16
N ASP A 24 9.81 -8.55 3.04
CA ASP A 24 10.01 -7.77 4.26
C ASP A 24 10.40 -6.32 3.97
N GLY A 25 11.26 -6.09 2.98
CA GLY A 25 11.62 -4.75 2.50
C GLY A 25 10.42 -4.00 1.93
N ILE A 26 9.58 -4.67 1.14
CA ILE A 26 8.31 -4.09 0.65
C ILE A 26 7.41 -3.71 1.83
N ARG A 27 7.25 -4.60 2.83
CA ARG A 27 6.44 -4.35 4.02
C ARG A 27 6.95 -3.12 4.79
N ASN A 28 8.25 -3.03 5.03
CA ASN A 28 8.86 -1.95 5.79
C ASN A 28 8.74 -0.60 5.05
N ALA A 29 9.04 -0.59 3.74
CA ALA A 29 8.89 0.60 2.92
C ALA A 29 7.44 1.10 2.90
N LEU A 30 6.48 0.17 2.81
CA LEU A 30 5.05 0.47 2.87
C LEU A 30 4.68 1.12 4.21
N ALA A 31 5.12 0.55 5.33
CA ALA A 31 4.87 1.13 6.66
C ALA A 31 5.48 2.54 6.80
N ASN A 32 6.68 2.75 6.27
CA ASN A 32 7.35 4.07 6.27
C ASN A 32 6.57 5.11 5.44
N ILE A 33 6.11 4.72 4.24
CA ILE A 33 5.29 5.58 3.37
C ILE A 33 3.99 6.00 4.09
N PHE A 34 3.25 5.04 4.66
CA PHE A 34 2.00 5.35 5.38
C PHE A 34 2.22 6.18 6.64
N THR A 35 3.32 5.94 7.37
CA THR A 35 3.70 6.75 8.53
C THR A 35 3.98 8.19 8.12
N HIS A 36 4.71 8.41 7.03
CA HIS A 36 4.95 9.76 6.51
C HIS A 36 3.66 10.43 6.02
N MET A 37 2.74 9.67 5.42
CA MET A 37 1.42 10.18 5.01
C MET A 37 0.58 10.72 6.17
N ARG A 38 0.86 10.37 7.44
CA ARG A 38 0.17 10.98 8.59
C ARG A 38 0.42 12.50 8.71
N LYS A 39 1.49 13.02 8.10
CA LYS A 39 1.75 14.47 7.99
C LYS A 39 0.66 15.22 7.22
N LEU A 40 -0.23 14.54 6.50
CA LEU A 40 -1.42 15.11 5.87
C LEU A 40 -2.27 15.95 6.83
N ARG A 41 -2.28 15.62 8.13
CA ARG A 41 -3.03 16.38 9.15
C ARG A 41 -2.68 17.86 9.20
N ASN A 42 -1.42 18.19 8.94
CA ASN A 42 -0.88 19.54 9.05
C ASN A 42 -0.81 20.28 7.70
N THR A 43 -1.33 19.67 6.63
CA THR A 43 -1.27 20.26 5.29
C THR A 43 -2.65 20.57 4.73
N LYS A 44 -2.70 21.51 3.78
CA LYS A 44 -3.91 21.79 2.99
C LYS A 44 -4.06 20.84 1.80
N TYR A 45 -3.37 19.70 1.79
CA TYR A 45 -3.41 18.75 0.68
C TYR A 45 -4.84 18.24 0.42
N PRO A 46 -5.34 18.30 -0.84
CA PRO A 46 -6.69 17.86 -1.15
C PRO A 46 -6.89 16.37 -0.93
N THR A 47 -7.97 16.01 -0.24
CA THR A 47 -8.26 14.63 0.16
C THR A 47 -8.41 13.69 -1.04
N GLY A 48 -9.04 14.15 -2.14
CA GLY A 48 -9.17 13.38 -3.37
C GLY A 48 -7.84 13.08 -4.07
N ARG A 49 -6.85 13.97 -3.97
CA ARG A 49 -5.50 13.69 -4.52
C ARG A 49 -4.77 12.65 -3.67
N ALA A 50 -4.97 12.68 -2.36
CA ALA A 50 -4.33 11.70 -1.47
C ALA A 50 -4.90 10.31 -1.70
N LEU A 51 -6.20 10.17 -1.99
CA LEU A 51 -6.78 8.89 -2.41
C LEU A 51 -6.14 8.37 -3.70
N ARG A 52 -6.02 9.20 -4.74
CA ARG A 52 -5.34 8.82 -5.99
C ARG A 52 -3.88 8.45 -5.77
N PHE A 53 -3.22 9.12 -4.81
CA PHE A 53 -1.85 8.81 -4.44
C PHE A 53 -1.74 7.43 -3.78
N VAL A 54 -2.64 7.09 -2.86
CA VAL A 54 -2.72 5.75 -2.26
C VAL A 54 -2.98 4.68 -3.34
N GLU A 55 -3.85 4.96 -4.31
CA GLU A 55 -4.04 4.03 -5.45
C GLU A 55 -2.77 3.81 -6.27
N ALA A 56 -1.97 4.87 -6.49
CA ALA A 56 -0.68 4.76 -7.16
C ALA A 56 0.30 3.88 -6.35
N ILE A 57 0.41 4.09 -5.03
CA ILE A 57 1.24 3.24 -4.16
C ILE A 57 0.77 1.78 -4.26
N SER A 58 -0.54 1.51 -4.26
CA SER A 58 -1.05 0.15 -4.44
C SER A 58 -0.62 -0.48 -5.76
N LYS A 59 -0.47 0.31 -6.84
CA LYS A 59 0.01 -0.18 -8.14
C LYS A 59 1.51 -0.49 -8.09
N ASP A 60 2.28 0.32 -7.37
CA ASP A 60 3.72 0.14 -7.21
C ASP A 60 4.03 -1.10 -6.35
N VAL A 61 3.30 -1.29 -5.24
CA VAL A 61 3.37 -2.52 -4.42
C VAL A 61 3.07 -3.76 -5.26
N PHE A 62 1.99 -3.73 -6.04
CA PHE A 62 1.66 -4.84 -6.96
C PHE A 62 2.81 -5.15 -7.92
N THR A 63 3.41 -4.12 -8.53
CA THR A 63 4.49 -4.27 -9.51
C THR A 63 5.75 -4.83 -8.86
N GLN A 64 6.11 -4.35 -7.66
CA GLN A 64 7.29 -4.82 -6.93
C GLN A 64 7.10 -6.24 -6.39
N MET A 65 5.92 -6.56 -5.83
CA MET A 65 5.63 -7.94 -5.42
C MET A 65 5.71 -8.90 -6.61
N LEU A 66 5.17 -8.53 -7.78
CA LEU A 66 5.32 -9.36 -8.98
C LEU A 66 6.78 -9.51 -9.42
N LYS A 67 7.60 -8.47 -9.30
CA LYS A 67 9.04 -8.54 -9.62
C LYS A 67 9.76 -9.52 -8.69
N VAL A 68 9.52 -9.42 -7.38
CA VAL A 68 10.10 -10.32 -6.38
C VAL A 68 9.61 -11.76 -6.59
N LEU A 69 8.30 -11.96 -6.81
CA LEU A 69 7.71 -13.28 -7.06
C LEU A 69 8.15 -13.89 -8.39
N GLY A 70 8.33 -13.07 -9.43
CA GLY A 70 8.71 -13.53 -10.77
C GLY A 70 10.09 -14.20 -10.83
N THR A 71 10.98 -13.86 -9.89
CA THR A 71 12.28 -14.54 -9.74
C THR A 71 12.15 -15.93 -9.12
N ARG A 72 11.04 -16.20 -8.44
CA ARG A 72 10.79 -17.47 -7.72
C ARG A 72 9.85 -18.34 -8.55
N ARG A 73 10.32 -19.50 -8.99
CA ARG A 73 9.49 -20.48 -9.72
C ARG A 73 8.51 -21.15 -8.76
N LEU A 74 7.42 -20.45 -8.41
CA LEU A 74 6.46 -20.84 -7.36
C LEU A 74 5.90 -22.26 -7.50
N MET A 75 5.83 -22.82 -8.71
CA MET A 75 5.37 -24.18 -8.96
C MET A 75 6.43 -25.26 -8.65
N ASN A 76 7.71 -24.88 -8.67
CA ASN A 76 8.83 -25.81 -8.65
C ASN A 76 9.57 -25.82 -7.30
N ILE A 77 9.27 -24.85 -6.41
CA ILE A 77 9.87 -24.80 -5.08
C ILE A 77 9.21 -25.80 -4.13
N PRO A 78 9.94 -26.32 -3.12
CA PRO A 78 9.36 -27.16 -2.06
C PRO A 78 8.17 -26.49 -1.36
N MET A 79 7.24 -27.30 -0.82
CA MET A 79 6.05 -26.79 -0.13
C MET A 79 6.40 -25.90 1.07
N ALA A 80 7.44 -26.27 1.83
CA ALA A 80 7.91 -25.47 2.98
C ALA A 80 8.35 -24.06 2.58
N ASP A 81 9.13 -23.93 1.50
CA ASP A 81 9.59 -22.63 1.00
C ASP A 81 8.44 -21.81 0.42
N PHE A 82 7.47 -22.48 -0.20
CA PHE A 82 6.25 -21.86 -0.69
C PHE A 82 5.40 -21.31 0.44
N ASP A 83 5.13 -22.11 1.49
CA ASP A 83 4.34 -21.66 2.65
C ASP A 83 5.00 -20.48 3.37
N ASN A 84 6.33 -20.49 3.51
CA ASN A 84 7.07 -19.36 4.07
C ASN A 84 6.92 -18.10 3.20
N LEU A 85 7.11 -18.22 1.89
CA LEU A 85 6.94 -17.09 0.96
C LEU A 85 5.50 -16.56 0.94
N MET A 86 4.51 -17.44 0.96
CA MET A 86 3.10 -17.08 1.03
C MET A 86 2.80 -16.31 2.32
N THR A 87 3.31 -16.78 3.46
CA THR A 87 3.20 -16.09 4.76
C THR A 87 3.75 -14.66 4.68
N GLN A 88 4.91 -14.48 4.06
CA GLN A 88 5.51 -13.15 3.87
C GLN A 88 4.66 -12.25 2.95
N CYS A 89 4.13 -12.79 1.84
CA CYS A 89 3.21 -12.05 0.97
C CYS A 89 1.95 -11.58 1.71
N PHE A 90 1.32 -12.47 2.48
CA PHE A 90 0.14 -12.11 3.26
C PHE A 90 0.45 -11.11 4.38
N ALA A 91 1.65 -11.15 4.96
CA ALA A 91 2.08 -10.13 5.91
C ALA A 91 2.15 -8.73 5.27
N VAL A 92 2.59 -8.62 4.00
CA VAL A 92 2.54 -7.35 3.24
C VAL A 92 1.10 -6.87 3.07
N PHE A 93 0.18 -7.74 2.67
CA PHE A 93 -1.24 -7.38 2.50
C PHE A 93 -1.90 -6.99 3.83
N SER A 94 -1.62 -7.70 4.92
CA SER A 94 -2.10 -7.34 6.26
C SER A 94 -1.61 -5.96 6.65
N THR A 95 -0.31 -5.68 6.47
CA THR A 95 0.28 -4.37 6.79
C THR A 95 -0.34 -3.26 5.95
N TRP A 96 -0.62 -3.51 4.66
CA TRP A 96 -1.37 -2.58 3.82
C TRP A 96 -2.73 -2.27 4.42
N ASN A 97 -3.52 -3.29 4.76
CA ASN A 97 -4.87 -3.12 5.27
C ASN A 97 -4.87 -2.33 6.59
N ASP A 98 -3.99 -2.68 7.52
CA ASP A 98 -3.89 -2.02 8.83
C ASP A 98 -3.51 -0.54 8.70
N GLU A 99 -2.49 -0.22 7.89
CA GLU A 99 -2.08 1.17 7.69
C GLU A 99 -3.07 1.97 6.84
N TYR A 100 -3.72 1.33 5.88
CA TYR A 100 -4.78 1.93 5.09
C TYR A 100 -5.99 2.30 5.96
N ASP A 101 -6.42 1.42 6.88
CA ASP A 101 -7.55 1.70 7.78
C ASP A 101 -7.25 2.86 8.74
N LYS A 102 -6.01 2.95 9.24
CA LYS A 102 -5.53 4.09 10.02
C LYS A 102 -5.57 5.39 9.20
N LEU A 103 -5.08 5.35 7.95
CA LEU A 103 -5.10 6.50 7.05
C LEU A 103 -6.54 6.91 6.68
N ALA A 104 -7.42 5.94 6.43
CA ALA A 104 -8.83 6.17 6.13
C ALA A 104 -9.54 6.87 7.29
N THR A 105 -9.26 6.46 8.52
CA THR A 105 -9.77 7.11 9.73
C THR A 105 -9.30 8.56 9.82
N LEU A 106 -7.99 8.81 9.67
CA LEU A 106 -7.41 10.15 9.66
C LEU A 106 -8.06 11.06 8.60
N MET A 107 -8.25 10.54 7.39
CA MET A 107 -8.82 11.28 6.27
C MET A 107 -10.30 11.59 6.47
N ARG A 108 -11.07 10.68 7.07
CA ARG A 108 -12.46 10.95 7.47
C ARG A 108 -12.55 12.07 8.51
N GLU A 109 -11.66 12.10 9.49
CA GLU A 109 -11.59 13.19 10.48
C GLU A 109 -11.26 14.55 9.83
N LEU A 110 -10.29 14.56 8.91
CA LEU A 110 -9.92 15.78 8.17
C LEU A 110 -11.07 16.28 7.29
N SER A 111 -11.81 15.35 6.66
CA SER A 111 -12.98 15.67 5.84
C SER A 111 -14.11 16.31 6.66
N LYS A 112 -14.38 15.78 7.86
CA LYS A 112 -15.36 16.36 8.79
C LYS A 112 -14.99 17.78 9.21
N LYS A 113 -13.70 18.03 9.52
CA LYS A 113 -13.21 19.35 9.95
C LYS A 113 -13.27 20.41 8.84
N LYS A 114 -13.04 20.01 7.59
CA LYS A 114 -13.00 20.95 6.44
C LYS A 114 -14.39 21.25 5.85
N ARG A 115 -15.45 20.58 6.32
CA ARG A 115 -16.85 20.74 5.84
C ARG A 115 -16.95 20.61 4.32
N ASP A 116 -16.10 19.75 3.74
CA ASP A 116 -15.91 19.61 2.30
C ASP A 116 -17.01 18.72 1.71
N GLU A 117 -18.06 19.32 1.14
CA GLU A 117 -19.24 18.58 0.63
C GLU A 117 -18.89 17.62 -0.52
N GLN A 118 -17.81 17.86 -1.27
CA GLN A 118 -17.34 16.98 -2.35
C GLN A 118 -16.86 15.60 -1.87
N LEU A 119 -16.50 15.46 -0.59
CA LEU A 119 -15.99 14.20 -0.03
C LEU A 119 -17.05 13.14 0.22
N LYS A 120 -18.34 13.53 0.23
CA LYS A 120 -19.45 12.57 0.33
C LYS A 120 -19.56 11.65 -0.89
N LEU A 121 -18.95 12.00 -2.03
CA LEU A 121 -19.38 11.38 -3.28
C LEU A 121 -18.67 10.08 -3.68
N THR A 122 -17.43 9.78 -3.28
CA THR A 122 -16.84 8.46 -3.65
C THR A 122 -15.56 8.10 -2.90
N TRP A 123 -15.69 7.54 -1.69
CA TRP A 123 -14.62 6.73 -1.09
C TRP A 123 -14.60 5.34 -1.75
N ARG A 124 -14.23 5.27 -3.03
CA ARG A 124 -14.03 4.01 -3.75
C ARG A 124 -12.56 3.86 -4.08
N LEU A 125 -11.80 3.30 -3.14
CA LEU A 125 -10.43 2.86 -3.43
C LEU A 125 -10.52 1.46 -4.04
N ASN A 126 -9.99 1.28 -5.25
CA ASN A 126 -9.86 -0.03 -5.87
C ASN A 126 -8.38 -0.43 -5.93
N PRO A 127 -7.82 -0.97 -4.83
CA PRO A 127 -6.41 -1.32 -4.77
C PRO A 127 -6.09 -2.44 -5.76
N ARG A 128 -5.10 -2.22 -6.62
CA ARG A 128 -4.68 -3.21 -7.63
C ARG A 128 -4.11 -4.49 -7.00
N HIS A 129 -3.48 -4.36 -5.83
CA HIS A 129 -2.84 -5.51 -5.17
C HIS A 129 -3.86 -6.57 -4.72
N LYS A 130 -5.14 -6.24 -4.50
CA LYS A 130 -6.18 -7.23 -4.18
C LYS A 130 -6.37 -8.31 -5.25
N LYS A 131 -6.13 -7.97 -6.52
CA LYS A 131 -6.15 -8.97 -7.60
C LYS A 131 -5.01 -10.00 -7.44
N LEU A 132 -3.85 -9.55 -6.96
CA LEU A 132 -2.71 -10.42 -6.69
C LEU A 132 -2.96 -11.28 -5.44
N GLU A 133 -3.52 -10.68 -4.38
CA GLU A 133 -3.91 -11.39 -3.16
C GLU A 133 -4.85 -12.57 -3.47
N ASN A 134 -5.95 -12.34 -4.19
CA ASN A 134 -6.88 -13.40 -4.60
C ASN A 134 -6.20 -14.50 -5.42
N ARG A 135 -5.27 -14.13 -6.32
CA ARG A 135 -4.55 -15.10 -7.14
C ARG A 135 -3.58 -15.94 -6.30
N LEU A 136 -2.90 -15.33 -5.34
CA LEU A 136 -2.00 -16.00 -4.42
C LEU A 136 -2.77 -16.97 -3.52
N ASP A 137 -3.96 -16.57 -3.05
CA ASP A 137 -4.82 -17.44 -2.25
C ASP A 137 -5.28 -18.68 -3.04
N GLN A 138 -5.69 -18.50 -4.31
CA GLN A 138 -5.98 -19.62 -5.21
C GLN A 138 -4.78 -20.56 -5.40
N MET A 139 -3.57 -20.00 -5.57
CA MET A 139 -2.35 -20.82 -5.69
C MET A 139 -2.05 -21.59 -4.42
N ARG A 140 -2.32 -21.02 -3.24
CA ARG A 140 -2.14 -21.69 -1.95
C ARG A 140 -3.10 -22.87 -1.80
N VAL A 141 -4.36 -22.70 -2.17
CA VAL A 141 -5.34 -23.79 -2.19
C VAL A 141 -4.95 -24.87 -3.19
N PHE A 142 -4.44 -24.48 -4.36
CA PHE A 142 -4.03 -25.44 -5.39
C PHE A 142 -2.84 -26.32 -4.99
N ARG A 143 -1.88 -25.81 -4.22
CA ARG A 143 -0.69 -26.56 -3.80
C ARG A 143 -0.86 -27.34 -2.49
N ARG A 144 -1.92 -27.06 -1.73
CA ARG A 144 -2.31 -27.82 -0.53
C ARG A 144 -2.95 -29.14 -0.90
#